data_AF-A0A182PKE3-F1
#
_entry.id   AF-A0A182PKE3-F1
#
_cell.length_a   1.000
_cell.length_b   1.000
_cell.length_c   1.000
_cell.angle_alpha   90.00
_cell.angle_beta   90.00
_cell.angle_gamma   90.00
#
_symmetry.space_group_name_H-M   'P 1'
#
loop_
_entity.id
_entity.type
_entity.pdbx_description
1 polymer ?
#
loop_
_entity_poly.entity_id
_entity_poly.type
_entity_poly.pdbx_seq_one_letter_code
_entity_poly.pdbx_strand_id
1 'polypeptide(L)'
;MDTKGSPPTHSISLPEQIITFELSAYEWSQNLLCIALMDKLVLGNVRFPEESESECFEWNQLKEIHHKSRPHSVAFAPETSLAVVPKKVVIASAGSDYKVRIFQSDLDQNDTVQVLEGHRSYVNHVSWDPDGEFLASCSDDNSCVLWKCKEDYAQGPSFFFGSAVLTAKWHPEEPGHLLIAEKNGALHLYKVHQKTSMILVETDTNPLSCADWSLTNSAYVAAMARGNVFFWDLKYSSWPLENKPLHDECGHILKFSPHSENVVASIGRPNATLKVMHMKNKLPQVEAKLLLYGGLCWHYQLPYVVAASDRTLCFWKVHPDYFGVHKLFTVEDLFRARVHLGHKEGTLNDNMKGYLYGSRLGHCIIDLDKTVDYMRAALNIAAHIAYRDGIILFFNRNALNAHKVEQTAKECGEFAHTRYWRGGVFTNAKVQFGAVTRLPDLCIFLNTMNNVLDMHTAVRDAAKMNIPTIGIVDTNCNPNLITYPVPGNDDSPAAIELYCKLFKKAILLGKEKRKAHLASEAQ
;
A
#
# COMPACT_ATOMS: atom_id res chain seq x y z
N MET A 1 -20.62 -16.76 -13.31
CA MET A 1 -19.98 -18.06 -13.08
C MET A 1 -18.49 -17.80 -12.92
N ASP A 2 -17.97 -18.16 -11.75
CA ASP A 2 -16.57 -18.19 -11.30
C ASP A 2 -15.71 -16.92 -11.39
N THR A 3 -15.93 -15.99 -10.46
CA THR A 3 -14.91 -15.00 -10.10
C THR A 3 -14.46 -15.20 -8.66
N LYS A 4 -13.58 -16.17 -8.43
CA LYS A 4 -12.81 -16.37 -7.17
C LYS A 4 -11.86 -15.19 -6.83
N GLY A 5 -12.07 -14.01 -7.41
CA GLY A 5 -11.19 -12.85 -7.27
C GLY A 5 -11.87 -11.67 -6.57
N SER A 6 -11.07 -10.80 -5.95
CA SER A 6 -11.50 -9.55 -5.32
C SER A 6 -12.14 -8.62 -6.36
N PRO A 7 -13.41 -8.21 -6.18
CA PRO A 7 -14.08 -7.31 -7.12
C PRO A 7 -13.40 -5.92 -7.11
N PRO A 8 -13.39 -5.21 -8.25
CA PRO A 8 -12.91 -3.85 -8.29
C PRO A 8 -13.80 -2.94 -7.44
N THR A 9 -13.18 -1.96 -6.78
CA THR A 9 -13.87 -0.93 -5.98
C THR A 9 -14.58 0.07 -6.88
N HIS A 10 -13.91 0.49 -7.96
CA HIS A 10 -14.47 1.36 -9.00
C HIS A 10 -14.06 0.86 -10.38
N SER A 11 -14.81 1.23 -11.41
CA SER A 11 -14.50 0.87 -12.79
C SER A 11 -14.92 1.96 -13.76
N ILE A 12 -14.09 2.23 -14.76
CA ILE A 12 -14.40 3.08 -15.91
C ILE A 12 -14.52 2.17 -17.13
N SER A 13 -15.63 2.26 -17.85
CA SER A 13 -15.83 1.51 -19.10
C SER A 13 -15.60 2.42 -20.30
N LEU A 14 -14.81 1.96 -21.26
CA LEU A 14 -14.52 2.66 -22.50
C LEU A 14 -15.12 1.92 -23.71
N PRO A 15 -15.36 2.62 -24.84
CA PRO A 15 -15.92 2.00 -26.03
C PRO A 15 -14.93 1.03 -26.72
N GLU A 16 -13.63 1.29 -26.60
CA GLU A 16 -12.54 0.58 -27.29
C GLU A 16 -11.62 -0.14 -26.30
N GLN A 17 -10.82 -1.07 -26.82
CA GLN A 17 -9.82 -1.80 -26.04
C GLN A 17 -8.70 -0.87 -25.56
N ILE A 18 -8.38 -0.96 -24.27
CA ILE A 18 -7.26 -0.26 -23.66
C ILE A 18 -5.97 -1.01 -23.99
N ILE A 19 -5.02 -0.32 -24.64
CA ILE A 19 -3.72 -0.89 -25.00
C ILE A 19 -2.72 -0.68 -23.87
N THR A 20 -2.61 0.55 -23.39
CA THR A 20 -1.80 0.94 -22.23
C THR A 20 -2.46 2.13 -21.54
N PHE A 21 -2.13 2.39 -20.28
CA PHE A 21 -2.56 3.60 -19.59
C PHE A 21 -1.51 3.98 -18.55
N GLU A 22 -1.50 5.25 -18.16
CA GLU A 22 -0.68 5.75 -17.07
C GLU A 22 -1.48 6.74 -16.23
N LEU A 23 -1.36 6.63 -14.91
CA LEU A 23 -1.73 7.68 -13.97
C LEU A 23 -0.49 8.52 -13.68
N SER A 24 -0.69 9.83 -13.51
CA SER A 24 0.43 10.69 -13.16
C SER A 24 1.12 10.23 -11.88
N ALA A 25 2.45 10.12 -11.95
CA ALA A 25 3.30 9.77 -10.83
C ALA A 25 3.76 11.00 -10.03
N TYR A 26 3.14 12.17 -10.24
CA TYR A 26 3.54 13.43 -9.60
C TYR A 26 2.42 14.02 -8.74
N GLU A 27 2.79 14.62 -7.62
CA GLU A 27 1.88 15.21 -6.63
C GLU A 27 0.90 16.21 -7.23
N TRP A 28 1.40 17.15 -8.04
CA TRP A 28 0.61 18.24 -8.63
C TRP A 28 -0.35 17.82 -9.75
N SER A 29 -0.23 16.57 -10.21
CA SER A 29 -1.05 16.02 -11.28
C SER A 29 -1.60 14.63 -10.98
N GLN A 30 -1.62 14.20 -9.70
CA GLN A 30 -1.94 12.83 -9.27
C GLN A 30 -3.26 12.24 -9.82
N ASN A 31 -4.22 13.12 -10.11
CA ASN A 31 -5.56 12.77 -10.61
C ASN A 31 -5.65 12.69 -12.15
N LEU A 32 -4.59 13.08 -12.86
CA LEU A 32 -4.52 12.96 -14.32
C LEU A 32 -4.28 11.51 -14.74
N LEU A 33 -5.09 11.06 -15.69
CA LEU A 33 -5.04 9.73 -16.28
C LEU A 33 -4.96 9.87 -17.80
N CYS A 34 -3.96 9.22 -18.40
CA CYS A 34 -3.86 9.07 -19.84
C CYS A 34 -4.13 7.61 -20.21
N ILE A 35 -5.12 7.39 -21.07
CA ILE A 35 -5.52 6.07 -21.55
C ILE A 35 -5.22 5.99 -23.04
N ALA A 36 -4.42 5.01 -23.43
CA ALA A 36 -4.01 4.80 -24.79
C ALA A 36 -4.87 3.70 -25.44
N LEU A 37 -5.62 4.08 -26.46
CA LEU A 37 -6.44 3.21 -27.30
C LEU A 37 -5.67 2.83 -28.57
N MET A 38 -6.34 2.25 -29.57
CA MET A 38 -5.69 1.82 -30.82
C MET A 38 -5.06 2.97 -31.62
N ASP A 39 -5.75 4.11 -31.73
CA ASP A 39 -5.38 5.24 -32.59
C ASP A 39 -5.52 6.61 -31.91
N LYS A 40 -5.75 6.63 -30.60
CA LYS A 40 -5.93 7.87 -29.82
C LYS A 40 -5.49 7.72 -28.37
N LEU A 41 -5.12 8.84 -27.78
CA LEU A 41 -4.86 9.01 -26.36
C LEU A 41 -6.01 9.80 -25.76
N VAL A 42 -6.67 9.23 -24.76
CA VAL A 42 -7.74 9.88 -24.00
C VAL A 42 -7.15 10.40 -22.69
N LEU A 43 -7.11 11.72 -22.55
CA LEU A 43 -6.71 12.38 -21.32
C LEU A 43 -7.95 12.69 -20.49
N GLY A 44 -7.92 12.35 -19.21
CA GLY A 44 -8.98 12.73 -18.28
C GLY A 44 -8.49 12.88 -16.85
N ASN A 45 -9.42 13.31 -16.00
CA ASN A 45 -9.20 13.51 -14.59
C ASN A 45 -10.08 12.54 -13.80
N VAL A 46 -9.49 11.80 -12.89
CA VAL A 46 -10.17 10.91 -11.96
C VAL A 46 -10.24 11.60 -10.60
N ARG A 47 -11.41 11.62 -9.95
CA ARG A 47 -11.53 12.05 -8.55
C ARG A 47 -12.05 10.90 -7.72
N PHE A 48 -11.40 10.68 -6.60
CA PHE A 48 -11.76 9.60 -5.67
C PHE A 48 -12.70 10.11 -4.57
N PRO A 49 -13.55 9.22 -4.00
CA PRO A 49 -14.45 9.56 -2.91
C PRO A 49 -13.79 10.24 -1.71
N GLU A 50 -12.53 9.92 -1.42
CA GLU A 50 -11.79 10.47 -0.28
C GLU A 50 -11.40 11.94 -0.47
N GLU A 51 -11.39 12.42 -1.70
CA GLU A 51 -11.03 13.79 -2.05
C GLU A 51 -12.25 14.67 -2.34
N SER A 52 -13.44 14.07 -2.55
CA SER A 52 -14.66 14.77 -2.93
C SER A 52 -15.62 14.92 -1.74
N GLU A 53 -16.21 16.11 -1.58
CA GLU A 53 -17.27 16.33 -0.58
C GLU A 53 -18.51 15.45 -0.82
N SER A 54 -18.71 15.02 -2.07
CA SER A 54 -19.80 14.14 -2.50
C SER A 54 -19.56 12.65 -2.18
N GLU A 55 -18.38 12.27 -1.68
CA GLU A 55 -17.94 10.88 -1.47
C GLU A 55 -18.18 9.95 -2.68
N CYS A 56 -18.16 10.52 -3.89
CA CYS A 56 -18.42 9.81 -5.13
C CYS A 56 -17.16 9.73 -6.00
N PHE A 57 -17.02 8.61 -6.70
CA PHE A 57 -15.98 8.43 -7.72
C PHE A 57 -16.42 9.10 -9.02
N GLU A 58 -15.59 10.00 -9.56
CA GLU A 58 -15.90 10.76 -10.76
C GLU A 58 -14.80 10.58 -11.81
N TRP A 59 -15.21 10.35 -13.07
CA TRP A 59 -14.33 10.31 -14.23
C TRP A 59 -14.74 11.38 -15.21
N ASN A 60 -13.84 12.33 -15.46
CA ASN A 60 -14.07 13.44 -16.39
C ASN A 60 -13.06 13.37 -17.52
N GLN A 61 -13.54 13.06 -18.73
CA GLN A 61 -12.73 13.11 -19.93
C GLN A 61 -12.44 14.56 -20.31
N LEU A 62 -11.15 14.92 -20.41
CA LEU A 62 -10.71 16.28 -20.71
C LEU A 62 -10.50 16.47 -22.20
N LYS A 63 -9.77 15.55 -22.85
CA LYS A 63 -9.33 15.72 -24.24
C LYS A 63 -9.01 14.39 -24.92
N GLU A 64 -9.25 14.33 -26.23
CA GLU A 64 -8.78 13.24 -27.08
C GLU A 64 -7.68 13.75 -28.01
N ILE A 65 -6.57 13.01 -28.07
CA ILE A 65 -5.42 13.32 -28.92
C ILE A 65 -5.25 12.18 -29.91
N HIS A 66 -5.37 12.46 -31.20
CA HIS A 66 -5.20 11.43 -32.22
C HIS A 66 -3.74 11.01 -32.36
N HIS A 67 -3.49 9.70 -32.38
CA HIS A 67 -2.17 9.11 -32.48
C HIS A 67 -2.04 8.34 -33.80
N LYS A 68 -0.98 8.64 -34.57
CA LYS A 68 -0.81 8.08 -35.94
C LYS A 68 -0.55 6.57 -35.98
N SER A 69 -0.08 5.99 -34.88
CA SER A 69 0.27 4.57 -34.75
C SER A 69 -0.30 4.00 -33.45
N ARG A 70 -0.18 2.69 -33.21
CA ARG A 70 -0.64 2.10 -31.95
C ARG A 70 0.35 2.44 -30.82
N PRO A 71 -0.07 3.10 -29.73
CA PRO A 71 0.80 3.39 -28.60
C PRO A 71 1.07 2.13 -27.77
N HIS A 72 2.32 1.91 -27.36
CA HIS A 72 2.76 0.78 -26.53
C HIS A 72 3.10 1.21 -25.09
N SER A 73 3.73 2.36 -24.92
CA SER A 73 4.05 2.95 -23.63
C SER A 73 3.61 4.40 -23.64
N VAL A 74 3.17 4.89 -22.49
CA VAL A 74 2.89 6.30 -22.22
C VAL A 74 3.71 6.68 -20.98
N ALA A 75 4.04 7.96 -20.81
CA ALA A 75 4.65 8.51 -19.61
C ALA A 75 4.30 10.00 -19.42
N PHE A 76 3.96 10.42 -18.20
CA PHE A 76 3.79 11.84 -17.88
C PHE A 76 5.13 12.53 -17.60
N ALA A 77 5.26 13.79 -18.04
CA ALA A 77 6.39 14.64 -17.67
C ALA A 77 6.16 15.31 -16.30
N PRO A 78 7.22 15.58 -15.51
CA PRO A 78 7.13 16.21 -14.19
C PRO A 78 6.56 17.63 -14.23
N GLU A 79 6.72 18.34 -15.35
CA GLU A 79 6.20 19.69 -15.54
C GLU A 79 4.67 19.74 -15.71
N THR A 80 4.01 18.57 -15.79
CA THR A 80 2.57 18.48 -16.02
C THR A 80 1.80 18.94 -14.78
N SER A 81 1.01 20.00 -14.94
CA SER A 81 0.13 20.53 -13.88
C SER A 81 -1.15 21.12 -14.45
N LEU A 82 -2.27 20.86 -13.74
CA LEU A 82 -3.56 21.49 -14.01
C LEU A 82 -3.86 22.70 -13.10
N ALA A 83 -3.08 22.86 -12.02
CA ALA A 83 -3.33 23.86 -10.99
C ALA A 83 -2.80 25.25 -11.39
N VAL A 84 -1.72 25.29 -12.17
CA VAL A 84 -1.08 26.52 -12.64
C VAL A 84 -1.71 26.96 -13.96
N VAL A 85 -1.86 28.28 -14.15
CA VAL A 85 -2.29 28.89 -15.42
C VAL A 85 -1.05 29.54 -16.07
N PRO A 86 -0.72 29.23 -17.33
CA PRO A 86 -1.42 28.32 -18.24
C PRO A 86 -1.28 26.84 -17.82
N LYS A 87 -2.34 26.06 -18.06
CA LYS A 87 -2.31 24.61 -17.83
C LYS A 87 -1.37 24.02 -18.84
N LYS A 88 -0.44 23.17 -18.40
CA LYS A 88 0.53 22.52 -19.27
C LYS A 88 0.49 21.03 -19.03
N VAL A 89 0.13 20.25 -20.04
CA VAL A 89 0.16 18.79 -20.00
C VAL A 89 1.15 18.29 -21.03
N VAL A 90 2.17 17.57 -20.57
CA VAL A 90 3.21 16.99 -21.43
C VAL A 90 3.26 15.48 -21.23
N ILE A 91 3.10 14.75 -22.32
CA ILE A 91 3.01 13.29 -22.33
C ILE A 91 3.97 12.75 -23.38
N ALA A 92 4.77 11.76 -23.01
CA ALA A 92 5.55 10.97 -23.95
C ALA A 92 4.78 9.70 -24.31
N SER A 93 4.73 9.33 -25.58
CA SER A 93 4.22 8.03 -26.02
C SER A 93 5.21 7.33 -26.96
N ALA A 94 5.28 6.01 -26.84
CA ALA A 94 6.01 5.15 -27.77
C ALA A 94 5.02 4.51 -28.75
N GLY A 95 5.23 4.70 -30.06
CA GLY A 95 4.37 4.13 -31.10
C GLY A 95 4.87 2.79 -31.65
N SER A 96 3.99 2.05 -32.31
CA SER A 96 4.32 0.83 -33.05
C SER A 96 5.21 1.05 -34.28
N ASP A 97 5.47 2.31 -34.63
CA ASP A 97 6.34 2.75 -35.71
C ASP A 97 7.78 3.08 -35.23
N TYR A 98 8.16 2.60 -34.03
CA TYR A 98 9.49 2.74 -33.43
C TYR A 98 9.88 4.18 -33.03
N LYS A 99 8.95 5.12 -33.14
CA LYS A 99 9.16 6.53 -32.80
C LYS A 99 8.57 6.85 -31.43
N VAL A 100 9.25 7.71 -30.69
CA VAL A 100 8.72 8.33 -29.47
C VAL A 100 8.13 9.68 -29.85
N ARG A 101 6.96 10.02 -29.32
CA ARG A 101 6.27 11.28 -29.57
C ARG A 101 6.05 12.01 -28.26
N ILE A 102 6.34 13.30 -28.26
CA ILE A 102 6.04 14.19 -27.14
C ILE A 102 4.83 15.02 -27.53
N PHE A 103 3.76 14.87 -26.78
CA PHE A 103 2.54 15.65 -26.89
C PHE A 103 2.56 16.72 -25.81
N GLN A 104 2.50 17.98 -26.21
CA GLN A 104 2.29 19.10 -25.30
C GLN A 104 0.96 19.76 -25.66
N SER A 105 0.10 19.90 -24.64
CA SER A 105 -1.26 20.41 -24.76
C SER A 105 -1.56 21.34 -23.59
N ASP A 106 -2.11 22.51 -23.90
CA ASP A 106 -2.65 23.43 -22.89
C ASP A 106 -4.13 23.16 -22.57
N LEU A 107 -4.66 22.01 -23.03
CA LEU A 107 -6.06 21.58 -23.00
C LEU A 107 -7.03 22.39 -23.88
N ASP A 108 -6.58 23.52 -24.43
CA ASP A 108 -7.32 24.29 -25.44
C ASP A 108 -7.04 23.75 -26.86
N GLN A 109 -6.83 24.61 -27.86
CA GLN A 109 -6.57 24.19 -29.25
C GLN A 109 -5.07 24.10 -29.61
N ASN A 110 -4.18 24.52 -28.72
CA ASN A 110 -2.75 24.55 -29.00
C ASN A 110 -2.09 23.21 -28.62
N ASP A 111 -2.13 22.26 -29.57
CA ASP A 111 -1.45 20.97 -29.44
C ASP A 111 -0.20 20.95 -30.30
N THR A 112 0.92 20.64 -29.66
CA THR A 112 2.19 20.42 -30.36
C THR A 112 2.61 18.97 -30.21
N VAL A 113 3.16 18.42 -31.30
CA VAL A 113 3.66 17.06 -31.35
C VAL A 113 5.07 17.09 -31.88
N GLN A 114 6.03 16.73 -31.03
CA GLN A 114 7.41 16.51 -31.43
C GLN A 114 7.65 15.02 -31.63
N VAL A 115 8.35 14.66 -32.71
CA VAL A 115 8.64 13.26 -33.06
C VAL A 115 10.13 13.02 -32.89
N LEU A 116 10.46 12.06 -32.04
CA LEU A 116 11.82 11.64 -31.74
C LEU A 116 12.12 10.38 -32.55
N GLU A 117 13.07 10.50 -33.47
CA GLU A 117 13.54 9.41 -34.32
C GLU A 117 14.94 8.98 -33.86
N GLY A 118 15.12 7.70 -33.55
CA GLY A 118 16.41 7.19 -33.09
C GLY A 118 16.44 5.67 -32.91
N HIS A 119 15.31 5.07 -32.52
CA HIS A 119 15.20 3.62 -32.36
C HIS A 119 14.99 2.89 -33.68
N ARG A 120 15.51 1.66 -33.75
CA ARG A 120 15.41 0.78 -34.92
C ARG A 120 14.38 -0.34 -34.76
N SER A 121 13.84 -0.52 -33.55
CA SER A 121 12.88 -1.56 -33.18
C SER A 121 11.85 -1.01 -32.19
N TYR A 122 10.97 -1.89 -31.68
CA TYR A 122 9.93 -1.52 -30.71
C TYR A 122 10.53 -0.86 -29.48
N VAL A 123 9.90 0.22 -29.02
CA VAL A 123 10.23 0.90 -27.77
C VAL A 123 9.36 0.27 -26.68
N ASN A 124 9.99 -0.41 -25.74
CA ASN A 124 9.34 -1.19 -24.69
C ASN A 124 8.84 -0.31 -23.54
N HIS A 125 9.60 0.72 -23.18
CA HIS A 125 9.28 1.58 -22.04
C HIS A 125 9.87 2.99 -22.23
N VAL A 126 9.15 3.98 -21.72
CA VAL A 126 9.56 5.38 -21.69
C VAL A 126 9.44 5.88 -20.26
N SER A 127 10.44 6.61 -19.76
CA SER A 127 10.40 7.15 -18.39
C SER A 127 11.08 8.51 -18.31
N TRP A 128 10.39 9.45 -17.68
CA TRP A 128 10.92 10.78 -17.36
C TRP A 128 11.77 10.76 -16.09
N ASP A 129 12.84 11.54 -16.11
CA ASP A 129 13.62 11.89 -14.92
C ASP A 129 12.78 12.81 -14.01
N PRO A 130 12.77 12.62 -12.67
CA PRO A 130 12.01 13.46 -11.76
C PRO A 130 12.33 14.96 -11.89
N ASP A 131 13.57 15.30 -12.20
CA ASP A 131 14.02 16.68 -12.43
C ASP A 131 13.64 17.23 -13.81
N GLY A 132 13.14 16.38 -14.71
CA GLY A 132 12.75 16.77 -16.07
C GLY A 132 13.92 17.11 -16.99
N GLU A 133 15.16 16.75 -16.65
CA GLU A 133 16.32 17.01 -17.52
C GLU A 133 16.40 16.02 -18.69
N PHE A 134 16.10 14.75 -18.41
CA PHE A 134 16.21 13.67 -19.39
C PHE A 134 14.92 12.85 -19.51
N LEU A 135 14.69 12.34 -20.72
CA LEU A 135 13.72 11.30 -21.01
C LEU A 135 14.47 10.04 -21.42
N ALA A 136 14.23 8.92 -20.76
CA ALA A 136 14.80 7.63 -21.13
C ALA A 136 13.82 6.84 -22.00
N SER A 137 14.30 6.29 -23.12
CA SER A 137 13.56 5.32 -23.94
C SER A 137 14.36 4.02 -24.10
N CYS A 138 13.69 2.89 -23.89
CA CYS A 138 14.27 1.55 -23.98
C CYS A 138 13.68 0.78 -25.15
N SER A 139 14.51 0.06 -25.90
CA SER A 139 14.06 -0.65 -27.10
C SER A 139 14.61 -2.07 -27.24
N ASP A 140 13.89 -2.85 -28.04
CA ASP A 140 14.29 -4.16 -28.56
C ASP A 140 15.48 -4.09 -29.52
N ASP A 141 15.96 -2.90 -29.91
CA ASP A 141 17.21 -2.71 -30.67
C ASP A 141 18.48 -2.82 -29.79
N ASN A 142 18.31 -3.29 -28.56
CA ASN A 142 19.32 -3.39 -27.50
C ASN A 142 19.89 -2.04 -27.06
N SER A 143 19.19 -0.94 -27.31
CA SER A 143 19.60 0.39 -26.87
C SER A 143 18.67 1.01 -25.83
N CYS A 144 19.29 1.81 -24.95
CA CYS A 144 18.60 2.80 -24.15
C CYS A 144 19.10 4.18 -24.56
N VAL A 145 18.20 5.04 -25.04
CA VAL A 145 18.52 6.39 -25.51
C VAL A 145 18.00 7.39 -24.49
N LEU A 146 18.85 8.35 -24.10
CA LEU A 146 18.45 9.48 -23.29
C LEU A 146 18.24 10.71 -24.17
N TRP A 147 17.10 11.37 -24.04
CA TRP A 147 16.75 12.60 -24.75
C TRP A 147 16.83 13.78 -23.80
N LYS A 148 17.44 14.88 -24.23
CA LYS A 148 17.60 16.08 -23.39
C LYS A 148 16.39 17.00 -23.49
N CYS A 149 15.57 17.07 -22.46
CA CYS A 149 14.29 17.77 -22.52
C CYS A 149 14.44 19.29 -22.71
N LYS A 150 15.50 19.90 -22.16
CA LYS A 150 15.78 21.35 -22.29
C LYS A 150 16.37 21.76 -23.64
N GLU A 151 16.90 20.81 -24.40
CA GLU A 151 17.51 21.04 -25.73
C GLU A 151 16.59 20.49 -26.84
N ASP A 152 15.28 20.80 -26.77
CA ASP A 152 14.25 20.32 -27.71
C ASP A 152 14.29 18.79 -27.92
N TYR A 153 14.51 18.04 -26.83
CA TYR A 153 14.62 16.58 -26.86
C TYR A 153 15.70 16.07 -27.83
N ALA A 154 16.80 16.82 -27.99
CA ALA A 154 17.94 16.34 -28.75
C ALA A 154 18.45 14.99 -28.20
N GLN A 155 18.92 14.13 -29.11
CA GLN A 155 19.46 12.83 -28.76
C GLN A 155 20.72 13.01 -27.89
N GLY A 156 20.63 12.59 -26.64
CA GLY A 156 21.72 12.58 -25.67
C GLY A 156 22.52 11.28 -25.70
N PRO A 157 23.13 10.87 -24.57
CA PRO A 157 23.89 9.63 -24.52
C PRO A 157 23.00 8.41 -24.76
N SER A 158 23.50 7.47 -25.57
CA SER A 158 22.89 6.17 -25.80
C SER A 158 23.76 5.05 -25.21
N PHE A 159 23.11 4.06 -24.62
CA PHE A 159 23.72 2.87 -24.06
C PHE A 159 23.32 1.66 -24.91
N PHE A 160 24.26 0.77 -25.17
CA PHE A 160 24.05 -0.43 -25.98
C PHE A 160 24.33 -1.68 -25.15
N PHE A 161 23.47 -2.69 -25.30
CA PHE A 161 23.47 -3.92 -24.51
C PHE A 161 23.54 -5.17 -25.40
N GLY A 162 23.72 -6.34 -24.79
CA GLY A 162 23.81 -7.62 -25.52
C GLY A 162 22.43 -8.16 -25.94
N SER A 163 21.38 -7.73 -25.26
CA SER A 163 19.99 -8.17 -25.41
C SER A 163 19.04 -6.98 -25.27
N ALA A 164 17.77 -7.20 -25.60
CA ALA A 164 16.71 -6.21 -25.57
C ALA A 164 16.57 -5.56 -24.18
N VAL A 165 16.37 -4.24 -24.17
CA VAL A 165 16.18 -3.46 -22.96
C VAL A 165 14.68 -3.30 -22.72
N LEU A 166 14.21 -3.76 -21.56
CA LEU A 166 12.78 -3.87 -21.28
C LEU A 166 12.24 -2.68 -20.51
N THR A 167 12.96 -2.22 -19.48
CA THR A 167 12.53 -1.07 -18.68
C THR A 167 13.68 -0.17 -18.29
N ALA A 168 13.36 1.11 -18.19
CA ALA A 168 14.18 2.15 -17.59
C ALA A 168 13.37 2.81 -16.48
N LYS A 169 13.94 2.91 -15.29
CA LYS A 169 13.35 3.64 -14.16
C LYS A 169 14.39 4.52 -13.50
N TRP A 170 14.04 5.79 -13.36
CA TRP A 170 14.85 6.77 -12.66
C TRP A 170 14.78 6.55 -11.17
N HIS A 171 15.87 6.85 -10.50
CA HIS A 171 15.92 6.84 -9.07
C HIS A 171 15.02 7.96 -8.50
N PRO A 172 14.20 7.68 -7.47
CA PRO A 172 13.19 8.64 -7.00
C PRO A 172 13.76 9.86 -6.28
N GLU A 173 14.87 9.70 -5.55
CA GLU A 173 15.46 10.79 -4.74
C GLU A 173 16.72 11.40 -5.35
N GLU A 174 17.69 10.57 -5.75
CA GLU A 174 18.96 11.02 -6.34
C GLU A 174 18.86 11.18 -7.87
N PRO A 175 18.96 12.41 -8.40
CA PRO A 175 18.83 12.65 -9.83
C PRO A 175 20.02 12.08 -10.61
N GLY A 176 19.78 11.75 -11.88
CA GLY A 176 20.81 11.22 -12.77
C GLY A 176 21.21 9.76 -12.51
N HIS A 177 20.54 9.06 -11.59
CA HIS A 177 20.65 7.61 -11.42
C HIS A 177 19.52 6.90 -12.16
N LEU A 178 19.88 5.90 -12.96
CA LEU A 178 18.98 5.21 -13.86
C LEU A 178 19.15 3.70 -13.74
N LEU A 179 18.05 3.00 -13.42
CA LEU A 179 17.96 1.56 -13.50
C LEU A 179 17.58 1.15 -14.91
N ILE A 180 18.35 0.25 -15.50
CA ILE A 180 18.09 -0.34 -16.80
C ILE A 180 18.01 -1.85 -16.64
N ALA A 181 16.92 -2.43 -17.15
CA ALA A 181 16.66 -3.85 -17.07
C ALA A 181 16.77 -4.52 -18.45
N GLU A 182 17.70 -5.46 -18.56
CA GLU A 182 17.97 -6.23 -19.76
C GLU A 182 17.24 -7.59 -19.71
N LYS A 183 16.74 -8.06 -20.86
CA LYS A 183 15.97 -9.31 -20.96
C LYS A 183 16.77 -10.57 -20.54
N ASN A 184 18.09 -10.51 -20.55
CA ASN A 184 18.99 -11.58 -20.10
C ASN A 184 19.05 -11.75 -18.57
N GLY A 185 18.30 -10.96 -17.80
CA GLY A 185 18.28 -11.03 -16.34
C GLY A 185 19.19 -10.02 -15.63
N ALA A 186 19.94 -9.21 -16.38
CA ALA A 186 20.81 -8.18 -15.83
C ALA A 186 20.04 -6.89 -15.53
N LEU A 187 20.25 -6.37 -14.32
CA LEU A 187 19.82 -5.06 -13.88
C LEU A 187 21.06 -4.19 -13.72
N HIS A 188 21.14 -3.13 -14.52
CA HIS A 188 22.24 -2.19 -14.51
C HIS A 188 21.81 -0.89 -13.84
N LEU A 189 22.55 -0.44 -12.83
CA LEU A 189 22.44 0.89 -12.28
C LEU A 189 23.47 1.81 -12.94
N TYR A 190 22.99 2.82 -13.66
CA TYR A 190 23.82 3.80 -14.34
C TYR A 190 23.76 5.16 -13.66
N LYS A 191 24.88 5.87 -13.67
CA LYS A 191 24.95 7.29 -13.36
C LYS A 191 25.14 8.08 -14.65
N VAL A 192 24.08 8.74 -15.09
CA VAL A 192 23.98 9.39 -16.41
C VAL A 192 25.08 10.44 -16.61
N HIS A 193 25.34 11.24 -15.58
CA HIS A 193 26.32 12.33 -15.66
C HIS A 193 27.76 11.82 -15.79
N GLN A 194 28.06 10.67 -15.17
CA GLN A 194 29.40 10.06 -15.19
C GLN A 194 29.57 9.06 -16.35
N LYS A 195 28.48 8.65 -16.99
CA LYS A 195 28.44 7.61 -18.04
C LYS A 195 29.05 6.28 -17.61
N THR A 196 28.98 5.97 -16.32
CA THR A 196 29.51 4.72 -15.73
C THR A 196 28.38 3.87 -15.17
N SER A 197 28.49 2.55 -15.33
CA SER A 197 27.68 1.58 -14.56
C SER A 197 28.25 1.45 -13.15
N MET A 198 27.41 1.57 -12.13
CA MET A 198 27.82 1.43 -10.73
C MET A 198 27.64 0.01 -10.23
N ILE A 199 26.45 -0.55 -10.46
CA ILE A 199 26.05 -1.84 -9.90
C ILE A 199 25.43 -2.67 -11.02
N LEU A 200 25.82 -3.95 -11.07
CA LEU A 200 25.21 -4.99 -11.88
C LEU A 200 24.65 -6.04 -10.93
N VAL A 201 23.35 -6.29 -11.05
CA VAL A 201 22.63 -7.32 -10.31
C VAL A 201 22.00 -8.27 -11.32
N GLU A 202 22.03 -9.57 -11.04
CA GLU A 202 21.53 -10.58 -11.98
C GLU A 202 20.44 -11.44 -11.31
N THR A 203 19.43 -11.82 -12.09
CA THR A 203 18.46 -12.86 -11.72
C THR A 203 19.01 -14.25 -12.02
N ASP A 204 18.64 -15.23 -11.19
CA ASP A 204 18.95 -16.64 -11.42
C ASP A 204 18.15 -17.25 -12.58
N THR A 205 17.04 -16.62 -12.95
CA THR A 205 16.06 -17.11 -13.91
C THR A 205 15.82 -16.09 -15.01
N ASN A 206 15.71 -16.57 -16.25
CA ASN A 206 15.55 -15.76 -17.46
C ASN A 206 14.39 -16.28 -18.31
N PRO A 207 13.64 -15.43 -19.03
CA PRO A 207 13.89 -14.00 -19.25
C PRO A 207 13.29 -13.10 -18.16
N LEU A 208 13.90 -11.92 -18.01
CA LEU A 208 13.31 -10.82 -17.25
C LEU A 208 12.13 -10.22 -18.03
N SER A 209 11.11 -9.73 -17.34
CA SER A 209 9.96 -9.04 -17.96
C SER A 209 9.90 -7.56 -17.56
N CYS A 210 10.12 -7.25 -16.28
CA CYS A 210 10.02 -5.89 -15.77
C CYS A 210 10.89 -5.71 -14.51
N ALA A 211 11.27 -4.47 -14.24
CA ALA A 211 11.90 -4.05 -12.99
C ALA A 211 11.28 -2.72 -12.54
N ASP A 212 11.23 -2.49 -11.23
CA ASP A 212 10.70 -1.26 -10.66
C ASP A 212 11.50 -0.88 -9.41
N TRP A 213 11.52 0.40 -9.11
CA TRP A 213 12.23 0.98 -7.97
C TRP A 213 11.23 1.39 -6.90
N SER A 214 11.55 1.15 -5.63
CA SER A 214 10.69 1.59 -4.52
C SER A 214 10.76 3.12 -4.35
N LEU A 215 9.61 3.80 -4.44
CA LEU A 215 9.54 5.25 -4.24
C LEU A 215 9.76 5.68 -2.77
N THR A 216 9.50 4.79 -1.81
CA THR A 216 9.62 5.08 -0.38
C THR A 216 11.00 4.81 0.19
N ASN A 217 11.74 3.87 -0.43
CA ASN A 217 13.07 3.48 0.00
C ASN A 217 13.94 3.28 -1.22
N SER A 218 14.77 4.28 -1.48
CA SER A 218 15.71 4.35 -2.60
C SER A 218 16.69 3.18 -2.69
N ALA A 219 16.87 2.38 -1.63
CA ALA A 219 17.75 1.20 -1.72
C ALA A 219 17.09 -0.04 -2.34
N TYR A 220 15.76 -0.09 -2.41
CA TYR A 220 15.01 -1.29 -2.75
C TYR A 220 14.63 -1.33 -4.23
N VAL A 221 14.99 -2.43 -4.88
CA VAL A 221 14.62 -2.73 -6.26
C VAL A 221 13.93 -4.08 -6.29
N ALA A 222 12.94 -4.20 -7.17
CA ALA A 222 12.31 -5.48 -7.45
C ALA A 222 12.22 -5.72 -8.95
N ALA A 223 12.33 -6.98 -9.33
CA ALA A 223 12.25 -7.38 -10.71
C ALA A 223 11.51 -8.69 -10.85
N MET A 224 10.92 -8.86 -12.02
CA MET A 224 10.08 -10.00 -12.36
C MET A 224 10.76 -10.79 -13.45
N ALA A 225 11.06 -12.05 -13.17
CA ALA A 225 11.61 -12.97 -14.14
C ALA A 225 10.78 -14.25 -14.17
N ARG A 226 10.30 -14.62 -15.37
CA ARG A 226 9.23 -15.62 -15.52
C ARG A 226 8.10 -15.33 -14.54
N GLY A 227 7.71 -16.27 -13.67
CA GLY A 227 6.65 -16.11 -12.67
C GLY A 227 7.12 -15.64 -11.29
N ASN A 228 8.43 -15.41 -11.11
CA ASN A 228 9.02 -15.10 -9.82
C ASN A 228 9.28 -13.59 -9.68
N VAL A 229 9.17 -13.11 -8.44
CA VAL A 229 9.56 -11.77 -8.02
C VAL A 229 10.82 -11.85 -7.17
N PHE A 230 11.79 -11.03 -7.54
CA PHE A 230 13.07 -10.88 -6.85
C PHE A 230 13.13 -9.51 -6.20
N PHE A 231 13.67 -9.46 -4.99
CA PHE A 231 13.87 -8.23 -4.25
C PHE A 231 15.35 -8.06 -3.92
N TRP A 232 15.87 -6.85 -4.06
CA TRP A 232 17.24 -6.49 -3.69
C TRP A 232 17.26 -5.27 -2.79
N ASP A 233 18.19 -5.27 -1.85
CA ASP A 233 18.64 -4.08 -1.13
C ASP A 233 20.04 -3.73 -1.66
N LEU A 234 20.10 -2.66 -2.47
CA LEU A 234 21.31 -2.24 -3.16
C LEU A 234 22.42 -1.75 -2.22
N LYS A 235 22.15 -1.57 -0.92
CA LYS A 235 23.17 -1.17 0.06
C LYS A 235 24.16 -2.28 0.39
N TYR A 236 23.71 -3.54 0.36
CA TYR A 236 24.44 -4.63 1.01
C TYR A 236 24.84 -5.77 0.09
N SER A 237 24.11 -6.03 -1.00
CA SER A 237 24.26 -7.30 -1.71
C SER A 237 23.93 -7.22 -3.20
N SER A 238 24.73 -7.94 -4.00
CA SER A 238 24.43 -8.26 -5.40
C SER A 238 23.44 -9.42 -5.55
N TRP A 239 23.24 -10.22 -4.50
CA TRP A 239 22.29 -11.34 -4.45
C TRP A 239 20.91 -10.88 -3.96
N PRO A 240 19.82 -11.47 -4.48
CA PRO A 240 18.45 -11.13 -4.07
C PRO A 240 18.23 -11.48 -2.60
N LEU A 241 17.59 -10.56 -1.88
CA LEU A 241 17.14 -10.73 -0.50
C LEU A 241 16.07 -11.81 -0.41
N GLU A 242 15.15 -11.82 -1.37
CA GLU A 242 14.03 -12.74 -1.40
C GLU A 242 13.65 -13.08 -2.86
N ASN A 243 13.36 -14.36 -3.11
CA ASN A 243 12.83 -14.88 -4.39
C ASN A 243 11.49 -15.55 -4.09
N LYS A 244 10.41 -15.08 -4.72
CA LYS A 244 9.06 -15.61 -4.51
C LYS A 244 8.38 -16.00 -5.82
N PRO A 245 7.80 -17.21 -5.91
CA PRO A 245 6.87 -17.53 -6.97
C PRO A 245 5.55 -16.79 -6.73
N LEU A 246 5.13 -15.98 -7.71
CA LEU A 246 3.89 -15.21 -7.64
C LEU A 246 2.89 -15.63 -8.71
N HIS A 247 3.37 -15.93 -9.91
CA HIS A 247 2.59 -16.42 -11.04
C HIS A 247 3.13 -17.78 -11.47
N ASP A 248 2.25 -18.67 -11.94
CA ASP A 248 2.64 -20.04 -12.25
C ASP A 248 3.49 -20.14 -13.53
N GLU A 249 3.21 -19.29 -14.52
CA GLU A 249 3.94 -19.29 -15.80
C GLU A 249 4.88 -18.08 -15.94
N CYS A 250 4.31 -16.89 -16.09
CA CYS A 250 5.05 -15.68 -16.38
C CYS A 250 4.30 -14.45 -15.87
N GLY A 251 5.00 -13.57 -15.17
CA GLY A 251 4.56 -12.23 -14.87
C GLY A 251 5.01 -11.25 -15.95
N HIS A 252 4.13 -10.31 -16.31
CA HIS A 252 4.34 -9.30 -17.35
C HIS A 252 4.90 -8.01 -16.77
N ILE A 253 4.34 -7.54 -15.66
CA ILE A 253 4.67 -6.25 -15.07
C ILE A 253 4.65 -6.34 -13.54
N LEU A 254 5.54 -5.58 -12.92
CA LEU A 254 5.68 -5.42 -11.48
C LEU A 254 5.74 -3.92 -11.16
N LYS A 255 5.03 -3.49 -10.11
CA LYS A 255 5.05 -2.11 -9.62
C LYS A 255 5.05 -2.04 -8.11
N PHE A 256 5.96 -1.26 -7.53
CA PHE A 256 5.94 -0.95 -6.11
C PHE A 256 4.77 -0.05 -5.75
N SER A 257 4.22 -0.24 -4.55
CA SER A 257 3.30 0.71 -3.95
C SER A 257 4.06 2.01 -3.60
N PRO A 258 3.56 3.19 -4.00
CA PRO A 258 4.12 4.47 -3.57
C PRO A 258 4.02 4.70 -2.06
N HIS A 259 3.13 3.99 -1.36
CA HIS A 259 2.87 4.16 0.08
C HIS A 259 3.67 3.22 0.95
N SER A 260 4.21 2.14 0.39
CA SER A 260 4.92 1.12 1.18
C SER A 260 5.96 0.38 0.36
N GLU A 261 7.17 0.31 0.89
CA GLU A 261 8.30 -0.45 0.31
C GLU A 261 8.02 -1.96 0.26
N ASN A 262 7.09 -2.43 1.09
CA ASN A 262 6.83 -3.84 1.26
C ASN A 262 5.66 -4.34 0.42
N VAL A 263 4.93 -3.50 -0.31
CA VAL A 263 3.80 -3.95 -1.13
C VAL A 263 4.11 -3.77 -2.60
N VAL A 264 3.90 -4.85 -3.37
CA VAL A 264 4.05 -4.85 -4.83
C VAL A 264 2.78 -5.35 -5.48
N ALA A 265 2.44 -4.76 -6.62
CA ALA A 265 1.42 -5.26 -7.52
C ALA A 265 2.07 -5.89 -8.75
N SER A 266 1.45 -6.95 -9.25
CA SER A 266 1.90 -7.65 -10.44
C SER A 266 0.75 -8.17 -11.27
N ILE A 267 0.98 -8.34 -12.56
CA ILE A 267 0.06 -9.06 -13.46
C ILE A 267 0.82 -10.18 -14.17
N GLY A 268 0.25 -11.38 -14.22
CA GLY A 268 0.87 -12.53 -14.89
C GLY A 268 -0.10 -13.50 -15.53
N ARG A 269 0.43 -14.63 -16.03
CA ARG A 269 -0.19 -15.78 -16.74
C ARG A 269 -0.18 -17.04 -15.86
N PRO A 270 -1.07 -18.04 -16.10
CA PRO A 270 -1.80 -18.33 -17.36
C PRO A 270 -3.04 -17.47 -17.61
N ASN A 271 -3.83 -17.19 -16.58
CA ASN A 271 -4.91 -16.19 -16.67
C ASN A 271 -4.30 -14.83 -16.34
N ALA A 272 -4.67 -13.75 -17.04
CA ALA A 272 -4.22 -12.39 -16.73
C ALA A 272 -4.67 -12.02 -15.31
N THR A 273 -3.89 -12.34 -14.29
CA THR A 273 -4.28 -12.19 -12.89
C THR A 273 -3.51 -11.04 -12.26
N LEU A 274 -4.22 -10.08 -11.70
CA LEU A 274 -3.67 -9.07 -10.82
C LEU A 274 -3.45 -9.68 -9.45
N LYS A 275 -2.22 -9.65 -8.96
CA LYS A 275 -1.86 -10.03 -7.58
C LYS A 275 -1.14 -8.87 -6.91
N VAL A 276 -1.70 -8.39 -5.80
CA VAL A 276 -1.04 -7.44 -4.90
C VAL A 276 -0.55 -8.20 -3.69
N MET A 277 0.76 -8.20 -3.44
CA MET A 277 1.35 -8.92 -2.31
C MET A 277 2.17 -8.01 -1.43
N HIS A 278 2.17 -8.32 -0.13
CA HIS A 278 3.18 -7.79 0.78
C HIS A 278 4.39 -8.74 0.76
N MET A 279 5.61 -8.21 0.74
CA MET A 279 6.87 -8.98 0.68
C MET A 279 6.86 -10.11 1.68
N LYS A 280 6.61 -9.84 2.97
CA LYS A 280 6.61 -10.88 4.02
C LYS A 280 5.43 -11.87 3.98
N ASN A 281 4.34 -11.55 3.29
CA ASN A 281 3.15 -12.40 3.29
C ASN A 281 3.29 -13.51 2.23
N LYS A 282 2.72 -14.68 2.53
CA LYS A 282 2.66 -15.79 1.56
C LYS A 282 1.52 -15.65 0.56
N LEU A 283 0.43 -14.98 0.96
CA LEU A 283 -0.77 -14.81 0.15
C LEU A 283 -0.90 -13.37 -0.34
N PRO A 284 -1.43 -13.15 -1.56
CA PRO A 284 -1.76 -11.82 -2.05
C PRO A 284 -2.90 -11.21 -1.23
N GLN A 285 -2.85 -9.90 -1.03
CA GLN A 285 -3.92 -9.10 -0.43
C GLN A 285 -5.10 -8.92 -1.38
N VAL A 286 -4.82 -8.77 -2.68
CA VAL A 286 -5.80 -8.65 -3.75
C VAL A 286 -5.42 -9.63 -4.84
N GLU A 287 -6.37 -10.46 -5.26
CA GLU A 287 -6.24 -11.34 -6.41
C GLU A 287 -7.45 -11.15 -7.31
N ALA A 288 -7.24 -10.71 -8.56
CA ALA A 288 -8.33 -10.47 -9.50
C ALA A 288 -8.00 -11.03 -10.88
N LYS A 289 -8.96 -11.69 -11.52
CA LYS A 289 -8.84 -12.16 -12.90
C LYS A 289 -9.25 -11.04 -13.85
N LEU A 290 -8.36 -10.69 -14.76
CA LEU A 290 -8.56 -9.75 -15.86
C LEU A 290 -8.81 -10.55 -17.14
N LEU A 291 -9.58 -9.98 -18.07
CA LEU A 291 -9.82 -10.60 -19.38
C LEU A 291 -8.59 -10.46 -20.28
N LEU A 292 -8.10 -9.23 -20.45
CA LEU A 292 -6.91 -8.89 -21.22
C LEU A 292 -6.10 -7.83 -20.47
N TYR A 293 -4.79 -7.99 -20.45
CA TYR A 293 -3.91 -7.02 -19.81
C TYR A 293 -3.73 -5.78 -20.69
N GLY A 294 -3.81 -4.60 -20.08
CA GLY A 294 -3.55 -3.31 -20.74
C GLY A 294 -2.75 -2.35 -19.87
N GLY A 295 -2.02 -2.84 -18.87
CA GLY A 295 -1.18 -2.02 -17.97
C GLY A 295 -1.50 -2.19 -16.49
N LEU A 296 -0.60 -1.66 -15.65
CA LEU A 296 -0.69 -1.65 -14.19
C LEU A 296 -0.07 -0.35 -13.68
N CYS A 297 -0.80 0.37 -12.82
CA CYS A 297 -0.30 1.58 -12.17
C CYS A 297 -0.86 1.71 -10.75
N TRP A 298 -0.11 2.37 -9.89
CA TRP A 298 -0.61 2.82 -8.60
C TRP A 298 -1.01 4.28 -8.68
N HIS A 299 -1.99 4.68 -7.89
CA HIS A 299 -2.23 6.09 -7.63
C HIS A 299 -1.10 6.64 -6.74
N TYR A 300 -0.69 7.89 -6.98
CA TYR A 300 0.44 8.50 -6.28
C TYR A 300 0.23 8.59 -4.76
N GLN A 301 -0.88 9.18 -4.30
CA GLN A 301 -1.12 9.43 -2.86
C GLN A 301 -2.12 8.47 -2.18
N LEU A 302 -3.19 8.10 -2.86
CA LEU A 302 -4.19 7.17 -2.34
C LEU A 302 -3.79 5.70 -2.60
N PRO A 303 -4.17 4.75 -1.72
CA PRO A 303 -3.79 3.35 -1.83
C PRO A 303 -4.66 2.59 -2.85
N TYR A 304 -4.75 3.12 -4.07
CA TYR A 304 -5.46 2.49 -5.19
C TYR A 304 -4.46 1.88 -6.15
N VAL A 305 -4.66 0.59 -6.46
CA VAL A 305 -4.03 -0.06 -7.61
C VAL A 305 -5.01 -0.07 -8.77
N VAL A 306 -4.51 0.20 -9.96
CA VAL A 306 -5.30 0.30 -11.18
C VAL A 306 -4.76 -0.67 -12.20
N ALA A 307 -5.66 -1.45 -12.81
CA ALA A 307 -5.31 -2.36 -13.90
C ALA A 307 -6.39 -2.31 -14.98
N ALA A 308 -5.97 -2.40 -16.23
CA ALA A 308 -6.87 -2.47 -17.37
C ALA A 308 -7.26 -3.94 -17.64
N SER A 309 -8.56 -4.17 -17.84
CA SER A 309 -9.15 -5.43 -18.24
C SER A 309 -9.93 -5.22 -19.54
N ASP A 310 -9.28 -5.45 -20.68
CA ASP A 310 -9.85 -5.24 -22.02
C ASP A 310 -10.35 -3.79 -22.24
N ARG A 311 -11.66 -3.53 -22.07
CA ARG A 311 -12.28 -2.21 -22.24
C ARG A 311 -12.58 -1.48 -20.94
N THR A 312 -12.35 -2.13 -19.81
CA THR A 312 -12.62 -1.56 -18.48
C THR A 312 -11.32 -1.25 -17.76
N LEU A 313 -11.23 -0.05 -17.21
CA LEU A 313 -10.18 0.31 -16.28
C LEU A 313 -10.72 0.10 -14.87
N CYS A 314 -10.08 -0.79 -14.11
CA CYS A 314 -10.55 -1.22 -12.80
C CYS A 314 -9.63 -0.67 -11.70
N PHE A 315 -10.23 -0.21 -10.61
CA PHE A 315 -9.54 0.38 -9.45
C PHE A 315 -9.82 -0.49 -8.22
N TRP A 316 -8.77 -0.93 -7.54
CA TRP A 316 -8.87 -1.65 -6.27
C TRP A 316 -8.25 -0.83 -5.16
N LYS A 317 -9.03 -0.56 -4.11
CA LYS A 317 -8.51 0.04 -2.89
C LYS A 317 -7.75 -1.01 -2.08
N VAL A 318 -6.44 -0.88 -2.03
CA VAL A 318 -5.53 -1.73 -1.24
C VAL A 318 -5.37 -1.09 0.13
N HIS A 319 -6.42 -1.16 0.95
CA HIS A 319 -6.33 -0.63 2.31
C HIS A 319 -5.52 -1.58 3.19
N PRO A 320 -4.67 -1.07 4.12
CA PRO A 320 -4.21 -1.88 5.26
C PRO A 320 -5.35 -2.46 6.12
N ASP A 321 -6.59 -1.94 5.98
CA ASP A 321 -7.79 -2.40 6.67
C ASP A 321 -8.54 -3.39 5.81
N TYR A 322 -8.05 -4.63 5.85
CA TYR A 322 -8.66 -5.74 5.15
C TYR A 322 -10.11 -5.98 5.59
N PHE A 323 -10.53 -5.57 6.80
CA PHE A 323 -11.86 -5.92 7.35
C PHE A 323 -12.88 -4.78 7.30
N GLY A 324 -12.50 -3.57 6.89
CA GLY A 324 -13.39 -2.40 6.88
C GLY A 324 -13.67 -1.84 8.28
N VAL A 325 -12.73 -2.03 9.22
CA VAL A 325 -12.69 -1.45 10.56
C VAL A 325 -12.91 0.06 10.59
N HIS A 326 -12.47 0.81 9.57
CA HIS A 326 -12.61 2.27 9.51
C HIS A 326 -14.07 2.73 9.54
N LYS A 327 -15.01 1.88 9.11
CA LYS A 327 -16.46 2.16 9.07
C LYS A 327 -17.16 1.83 10.39
N LEU A 328 -16.45 1.28 11.39
CA LEU A 328 -17.09 0.79 12.62
C LEU A 328 -17.52 1.91 13.58
N PHE A 329 -16.83 3.05 13.56
CA PHE A 329 -17.09 4.19 14.44
C PHE A 329 -16.59 5.50 13.84
N THR A 330 -17.15 6.61 14.33
CA THR A 330 -16.69 7.97 14.03
C THR A 330 -16.06 8.64 15.24
N VAL A 331 -15.39 9.79 15.05
CA VAL A 331 -14.89 10.63 16.15
C VAL A 331 -16.04 11.05 17.08
N GLU A 332 -17.22 11.30 16.51
CA GLU A 332 -18.41 11.67 17.27
C GLU A 332 -18.86 10.56 18.23
N ASP A 333 -18.78 9.29 17.81
CA ASP A 333 -19.12 8.15 18.67
C ASP A 333 -18.18 8.07 19.90
N LEU A 334 -16.87 8.28 19.70
CA LEU A 334 -15.89 8.33 20.78
C LEU A 334 -16.17 9.49 21.75
N PHE A 335 -16.52 10.65 21.19
CA PHE A 335 -16.86 11.83 21.98
C PHE A 335 -18.10 11.59 22.85
N ARG A 336 -19.18 11.06 22.26
CA ARG A 336 -20.43 10.71 22.96
C ARG A 336 -20.21 9.65 24.06
N ALA A 337 -19.29 8.71 23.85
CA ALA A 337 -18.91 7.70 24.84
C ALA A 337 -17.96 8.21 25.94
N ARG A 338 -17.58 9.49 25.91
CA ARG A 338 -16.70 10.15 26.89
C ARG A 338 -15.27 9.59 26.93
N VAL A 339 -14.78 9.10 25.79
CA VAL A 339 -13.43 8.55 25.63
C VAL A 339 -12.34 9.60 25.85
N HIS A 340 -12.64 10.87 25.55
CA HIS A 340 -11.71 12.00 25.66
C HIS A 340 -11.40 12.44 27.10
N LEU A 341 -12.16 11.98 28.09
CA LEU A 341 -11.99 12.41 29.49
C LEU A 341 -10.84 11.64 30.13
N GLY A 342 -9.77 12.33 30.50
CA GLY A 342 -8.68 11.79 31.29
C GLY A 342 -8.78 12.14 32.78
N HIS A 343 -7.75 11.73 33.52
CA HIS A 343 -7.59 12.01 34.94
C HIS A 343 -7.14 13.47 35.19
N LYS A 344 -6.92 13.82 36.46
CA LYS A 344 -6.37 15.13 36.84
C LYS A 344 -4.90 15.23 36.45
N GLU A 345 -4.44 16.45 36.17
CA GLU A 345 -3.04 16.73 35.80
C GLU A 345 -2.01 16.18 36.81
N GLY A 346 -2.36 16.13 38.10
CA GLY A 346 -1.47 15.61 39.15
C GLY A 346 -1.18 14.11 39.08
N THR A 347 -1.96 13.33 38.32
CA THR A 347 -1.75 11.88 38.12
C THR A 347 -1.24 11.56 36.72
N LEU A 348 -0.90 12.58 35.92
CA LEU A 348 -0.45 12.42 34.55
C LEU A 348 0.91 11.71 34.48
N ASN A 349 1.01 10.70 33.62
CA ASN A 349 2.28 10.10 33.25
C ASN A 349 2.95 10.92 32.13
N ASP A 350 4.26 11.17 32.24
CA ASP A 350 5.02 11.94 31.25
C ASP A 350 4.96 11.32 29.84
N ASN A 351 4.91 9.99 29.75
CA ASN A 351 4.83 9.28 28.47
C ASN A 351 3.48 9.46 27.76
N MET A 352 2.45 9.94 28.47
CA MET A 352 1.12 10.18 27.90
C MET A 352 0.97 11.57 27.27
N LYS A 353 1.93 12.49 27.48
CA LYS A 353 1.84 13.88 26.98
C LYS A 353 1.64 13.96 25.46
N GLY A 354 2.22 13.03 24.71
CA GLY A 354 2.07 12.97 23.25
C GLY A 354 0.65 12.64 22.76
N TYR A 355 -0.23 12.11 23.62
CA TYR A 355 -1.59 11.71 23.29
C TYR A 355 -2.67 12.69 23.78
N LEU A 356 -2.26 13.76 24.47
CA LEU A 356 -3.19 14.76 25.00
C LEU A 356 -3.44 15.86 23.97
N TYR A 357 -4.68 16.35 23.96
CA TYR A 357 -5.06 17.59 23.27
C TYR A 357 -4.76 18.81 24.14
N GLY A 358 -4.95 18.68 25.46
CA GLY A 358 -4.69 19.73 26.43
C GLY A 358 -5.32 19.42 27.78
N SER A 359 -5.60 20.45 28.57
CA SER A 359 -6.30 20.32 29.84
C SER A 359 -7.34 21.41 30.05
N ARG A 360 -8.38 21.10 30.84
CA ARG A 360 -9.46 22.02 31.18
C ARG A 360 -9.88 21.82 32.63
N LEU A 361 -9.89 22.89 33.42
CA LEU A 361 -10.24 22.86 34.84
C LEU A 361 -9.42 21.82 35.65
N GLY A 362 -8.16 21.62 35.27
CA GLY A 362 -7.25 20.64 35.91
C GLY A 362 -7.49 19.18 35.52
N HIS A 363 -8.37 18.90 34.55
CA HIS A 363 -8.57 17.58 33.95
C HIS A 363 -7.88 17.50 32.59
N CYS A 364 -7.15 16.42 32.33
CA CYS A 364 -6.54 16.15 31.04
C CYS A 364 -7.58 15.75 30.00
N ILE A 365 -7.40 16.23 28.77
CA ILE A 365 -8.25 15.91 27.62
C ILE A 365 -7.39 15.12 26.63
N ILE A 366 -7.85 13.91 26.31
CA ILE A 366 -7.21 13.02 25.34
C ILE A 366 -7.58 13.46 23.92
N ASP A 367 -6.59 13.46 23.03
CA ASP A 367 -6.76 13.76 21.62
C ASP A 367 -7.49 12.60 20.91
N LEU A 368 -8.72 12.87 20.48
CA LEU A 368 -9.54 11.86 19.83
C LEU A 368 -9.06 11.53 18.41
N ASP A 369 -8.42 12.46 17.69
CA ASP A 369 -7.94 12.19 16.34
C ASP A 369 -6.84 11.12 16.38
N LYS A 370 -5.92 11.25 17.35
CA LYS A 370 -4.95 10.19 17.65
C LYS A 370 -5.63 8.90 18.07
N THR A 371 -6.62 9.00 18.98
CA THR A 371 -7.36 7.83 19.46
C THR A 371 -7.98 7.04 18.31
N VAL A 372 -8.53 7.71 17.29
CA VAL A 372 -9.10 7.08 16.10
C VAL A 372 -8.07 6.22 15.38
N ASP A 373 -6.88 6.76 15.11
CA ASP A 373 -5.84 6.06 14.36
C ASP A 373 -5.34 4.82 15.11
N TYR A 374 -5.03 4.98 16.41
CA TYR A 374 -4.59 3.87 17.26
C TYR A 374 -5.68 2.80 17.44
N MET A 375 -6.93 3.22 17.62
CA MET A 375 -8.06 2.29 17.78
C MET A 375 -8.32 1.51 16.49
N ARG A 376 -8.26 2.16 15.32
CA ARG A 376 -8.38 1.49 14.02
C ARG A 376 -7.29 0.45 13.82
N ALA A 377 -6.03 0.80 14.14
CA ALA A 377 -4.92 -0.14 14.07
C ALA A 377 -5.15 -1.35 14.99
N ALA A 378 -5.51 -1.11 16.25
CA ALA A 378 -5.78 -2.15 17.24
C ALA A 378 -6.92 -3.09 16.81
N LEU A 379 -8.04 -2.54 16.34
CA LEU A 379 -9.17 -3.32 15.84
C LEU A 379 -8.81 -4.15 14.60
N ASN A 380 -8.00 -3.60 13.68
CA ASN A 380 -7.55 -4.31 12.49
C ASN A 380 -6.67 -5.52 12.84
N ILE A 381 -5.76 -5.36 13.80
CA ILE A 381 -4.92 -6.46 14.28
C ILE A 381 -5.76 -7.53 15.00
N ALA A 382 -6.71 -7.12 15.84
CA ALA A 382 -7.63 -8.06 16.48
C ALA A 382 -8.42 -8.89 15.44
N ALA A 383 -8.90 -8.24 14.38
CA ALA A 383 -9.57 -8.91 13.27
C ALA A 383 -8.65 -9.86 12.49
N HIS A 384 -7.38 -9.48 12.25
CA HIS A 384 -6.39 -10.35 11.59
C HIS A 384 -6.05 -11.59 12.42
N ILE A 385 -5.93 -11.45 13.74
CA ILE A 385 -5.65 -12.57 14.64
C ILE A 385 -6.85 -13.52 14.68
N ALA A 386 -8.07 -12.98 14.77
CA ALA A 386 -9.30 -13.77 14.68
C ALA A 386 -9.43 -14.50 13.32
N TYR A 387 -9.05 -13.84 12.22
CA TYR A 387 -9.02 -14.43 10.88
C TYR A 387 -8.03 -15.60 10.77
N ARG A 388 -6.94 -15.60 11.56
CA ARG A 388 -5.92 -16.66 11.59
C ARG A 388 -6.20 -17.78 12.61
N ASP A 389 -7.38 -17.80 13.23
CA ASP A 389 -7.68 -18.73 14.34
C ASP A 389 -6.79 -18.54 15.58
N GLY A 390 -6.33 -17.31 15.78
CA GLY A 390 -5.57 -16.95 16.97
C GLY A 390 -6.46 -16.88 18.19
N ILE A 391 -5.92 -17.20 19.35
CA ILE A 391 -6.61 -17.12 20.64
C ILE A 391 -6.52 -15.68 21.15
N ILE A 392 -7.67 -15.04 21.40
CA ILE A 392 -7.75 -13.69 21.94
C ILE A 392 -8.20 -13.76 23.41
N LEU A 393 -7.47 -13.08 24.29
CA LEU A 393 -7.76 -13.02 25.73
C LEU A 393 -8.05 -11.58 26.17
N PHE A 394 -9.28 -11.34 26.62
CA PHE A 394 -9.70 -10.06 27.19
C PHE A 394 -9.31 -9.95 28.66
N PHE A 395 -8.81 -8.79 29.07
CA PHE A 395 -8.44 -8.46 30.44
C PHE A 395 -9.23 -7.24 30.91
N ASN A 396 -9.78 -7.36 32.11
CA ASN A 396 -10.41 -6.24 32.81
C ASN A 396 -10.30 -6.44 34.32
N ARG A 397 -9.73 -5.48 35.05
CA ARG A 397 -9.63 -5.57 36.51
C ARG A 397 -10.85 -5.00 37.23
N ASN A 398 -11.58 -4.08 36.60
CA ASN A 398 -12.68 -3.36 37.24
C ASN A 398 -13.91 -4.29 37.40
N ALA A 399 -14.31 -4.49 38.65
CA ALA A 399 -15.42 -5.37 39.01
C ALA A 399 -16.76 -4.94 38.40
N LEU A 400 -16.97 -3.62 38.22
CA LEU A 400 -18.20 -3.08 37.63
C LEU A 400 -18.40 -3.56 36.19
N ASN A 401 -17.30 -3.64 35.44
CA ASN A 401 -17.33 -3.97 34.02
C ASN A 401 -17.08 -5.47 33.75
N ALA A 402 -16.73 -6.25 34.78
CA ALA A 402 -16.31 -7.65 34.63
C ALA A 402 -17.34 -8.51 33.86
N HIS A 403 -18.61 -8.42 34.25
CA HIS A 403 -19.69 -9.17 33.59
C HIS A 403 -19.82 -8.83 32.10
N LYS A 404 -19.69 -7.54 31.74
CA LYS A 404 -19.81 -7.08 30.36
C LYS A 404 -18.67 -7.61 29.48
N VAL A 405 -17.46 -7.62 30.02
CA VAL A 405 -16.27 -8.12 29.30
C VAL A 405 -16.34 -9.63 29.11
N GLU A 406 -16.74 -10.37 30.14
CA GLU A 406 -16.96 -11.82 30.05
C GLU A 406 -18.04 -12.17 29.02
N GLN A 407 -19.16 -11.45 29.04
CA GLN A 407 -20.23 -11.64 28.07
C GLN A 407 -19.74 -11.35 26.64
N THR A 408 -18.99 -10.26 26.46
CA THR A 408 -18.43 -9.88 25.15
C THR A 408 -17.49 -10.95 24.61
N ALA A 409 -16.58 -11.46 25.44
CA ALA A 409 -15.68 -12.53 25.05
C ALA A 409 -16.45 -13.81 24.69
N LYS A 410 -17.45 -14.19 25.50
CA LYS A 410 -18.31 -15.35 25.24
C LYS A 410 -19.07 -15.22 23.91
N GLU A 411 -19.61 -14.05 23.61
CA GLU A 411 -20.32 -13.76 22.35
C GLU A 411 -19.39 -13.80 21.14
N CYS A 412 -18.11 -13.47 21.30
CA CYS A 412 -17.10 -13.61 20.25
C CYS A 412 -16.60 -15.06 20.09
N GLY A 413 -16.85 -15.93 21.07
CA GLY A 413 -16.19 -17.24 21.18
C GLY A 413 -14.70 -17.10 21.53
N GLU A 414 -14.36 -16.15 22.38
CA GLU A 414 -13.01 -15.85 22.88
C GLU A 414 -12.96 -15.94 24.42
N PHE A 415 -11.79 -15.75 25.01
CA PHE A 415 -11.57 -15.91 26.45
C PHE A 415 -11.50 -14.56 27.17
N ALA A 416 -11.86 -14.54 28.45
CA ALA A 416 -11.72 -13.37 29.32
C ALA A 416 -11.08 -13.75 30.67
N HIS A 417 -10.32 -12.81 31.21
CA HIS A 417 -9.76 -12.85 32.56
C HIS A 417 -10.13 -11.56 33.30
N THR A 418 -11.03 -11.67 34.26
CA THR A 418 -11.56 -10.54 35.07
C THR A 418 -11.15 -10.58 36.54
N ARG A 419 -10.41 -11.62 36.92
CA ARG A 419 -9.98 -11.87 38.30
C ARG A 419 -8.60 -11.25 38.54
N TYR A 420 -8.14 -11.33 39.78
CA TYR A 420 -6.79 -10.91 40.11
C TYR A 420 -5.76 -11.78 39.38
N TRP A 421 -4.88 -11.14 38.59
CA TRP A 421 -3.82 -11.84 37.87
C TRP A 421 -2.69 -12.25 38.80
N ARG A 422 -2.59 -13.56 39.05
CA ARG A 422 -1.43 -14.14 39.73
C ARG A 422 -0.26 -14.11 38.75
N GLY A 423 0.81 -13.38 39.09
CA GLY A 423 1.99 -13.32 38.24
C GLY A 423 2.55 -14.72 37.92
N GLY A 424 3.12 -14.88 36.73
CA GLY A 424 3.72 -16.15 36.30
C GLY A 424 2.79 -17.12 35.57
N VAL A 425 1.53 -16.74 35.33
CA VAL A 425 0.58 -17.53 34.52
C VAL A 425 1.09 -17.74 33.09
N PHE A 426 1.65 -16.70 32.46
CA PHE A 426 2.25 -16.85 31.12
C PHE A 426 3.66 -17.41 31.17
N THR A 427 4.50 -16.93 32.09
CA THR A 427 5.94 -17.27 32.09
C THR A 427 6.23 -18.66 32.67
N ASN A 428 5.34 -19.20 33.51
CA ASN A 428 5.50 -20.51 34.15
C ASN A 428 4.27 -21.42 33.95
N ALA A 429 3.62 -21.30 32.79
CA ALA A 429 2.37 -21.98 32.49
C ALA A 429 2.44 -23.51 32.66
N LYS A 430 3.56 -24.13 32.24
CA LYS A 430 3.76 -25.58 32.32
C LYS A 430 3.68 -26.10 33.76
N VAL A 431 4.24 -25.37 34.72
CA VAL A 431 4.20 -25.76 36.14
C VAL A 431 2.85 -25.42 36.75
N GLN A 432 2.26 -24.27 36.41
CA GLN A 432 0.97 -23.86 36.96
C GLN A 432 -0.19 -24.76 36.52
N PHE A 433 -0.19 -25.20 35.26
CA PHE A 433 -1.27 -26.00 34.69
C PHE A 433 -0.94 -27.49 34.61
N GLY A 434 0.29 -27.91 34.92
CA GLY A 434 0.74 -29.30 34.86
C GLY A 434 0.79 -29.90 33.45
N ALA A 435 0.63 -29.10 32.40
CA ALA A 435 0.58 -29.52 31.01
C ALA A 435 1.19 -28.48 30.07
N VAL A 436 1.53 -28.88 28.85
CA VAL A 436 1.96 -27.94 27.80
C VAL A 436 0.72 -27.17 27.33
N THR A 437 0.67 -25.88 27.65
CA THR A 437 -0.46 -24.99 27.34
C THR A 437 -0.15 -24.08 26.16
N ARG A 438 -1.10 -23.97 25.22
CA ARG A 438 -1.05 -22.92 24.18
C ARG A 438 -1.34 -21.56 24.82
N LEU A 439 -0.44 -20.61 24.63
CA LEU A 439 -0.60 -19.23 25.10
C LEU A 439 -1.51 -18.44 24.14
N PRO A 440 -2.15 -17.36 24.61
CA PRO A 440 -2.93 -16.50 23.73
C PRO A 440 -2.04 -15.85 22.66
N ASP A 441 -2.61 -15.66 21.48
CA ASP A 441 -1.96 -14.99 20.36
C ASP A 441 -2.15 -13.46 20.45
N LEU A 442 -3.13 -12.98 21.23
CA LEU A 442 -3.39 -11.57 21.52
C LEU A 442 -4.00 -11.38 22.91
N CYS A 443 -3.52 -10.37 23.65
CA CYS A 443 -4.15 -9.92 24.89
C CYS A 443 -4.73 -8.51 24.73
N ILE A 444 -6.02 -8.34 25.06
CA ILE A 444 -6.72 -7.04 25.00
C ILE A 444 -6.98 -6.56 26.44
N PHE A 445 -6.31 -5.50 26.85
CA PHE A 445 -6.47 -4.85 28.15
C PHE A 445 -7.44 -3.67 28.04
N LEU A 446 -8.62 -3.80 28.66
CA LEU A 446 -9.54 -2.67 28.79
C LEU A 446 -9.16 -1.75 29.96
N ASN A 447 -8.40 -2.26 30.92
CA ASN A 447 -7.72 -1.48 31.95
C ASN A 447 -6.28 -1.98 32.03
N THR A 448 -5.32 -1.07 31.95
CA THR A 448 -3.88 -1.40 31.95
C THR A 448 -3.25 -1.28 33.34
N MET A 449 -4.00 -0.72 34.29
CA MET A 449 -3.63 -0.59 35.69
C MET A 449 -4.31 -1.66 36.55
N ASN A 450 -3.58 -2.19 37.55
CA ASN A 450 -4.15 -3.08 38.55
C ASN A 450 -4.80 -2.28 39.69
N ASN A 451 -4.08 -1.23 40.11
CA ASN A 451 -4.49 -0.21 41.08
C ASN A 451 -4.06 1.17 40.51
N VAL A 452 -4.40 2.26 41.19
CA VAL A 452 -4.09 3.64 40.73
C VAL A 452 -2.61 3.89 40.38
N LEU A 453 -1.68 3.14 40.99
CA LEU A 453 -0.23 3.36 40.85
C LEU A 453 0.51 2.22 40.13
N ASP A 454 -0.06 1.02 40.12
CA ASP A 454 0.64 -0.19 39.67
C ASP A 454 0.06 -0.70 38.36
N MET A 455 0.93 -0.83 37.35
CA MET A 455 0.59 -1.46 36.08
C MET A 455 0.17 -2.92 36.27
N HIS A 456 -0.77 -3.37 35.46
CA HIS A 456 -1.24 -4.75 35.45
C HIS A 456 -0.08 -5.71 35.15
N THR A 457 0.17 -6.65 36.06
CA THR A 457 1.30 -7.59 35.98
C THR A 457 1.29 -8.45 34.72
N ALA A 458 0.11 -8.74 34.16
CA ALA A 458 -0.01 -9.46 32.90
C ALA A 458 0.55 -8.69 31.69
N VAL A 459 0.60 -7.36 31.70
CA VAL A 459 1.20 -6.57 30.60
C VAL A 459 2.70 -6.88 30.53
N ARG A 460 3.37 -6.86 31.68
CA ARG A 460 4.79 -7.23 31.79
C ARG A 460 5.02 -8.70 31.42
N ASP A 461 4.16 -9.61 31.89
CA ASP A 461 4.30 -11.04 31.60
C ASP A 461 4.07 -11.33 30.10
N ALA A 462 3.14 -10.63 29.45
CA ALA A 462 2.91 -10.72 28.01
C ALA A 462 4.12 -10.21 27.20
N ALA A 463 4.68 -9.05 27.59
CA ALA A 463 5.88 -8.50 26.96
C ALA A 463 7.08 -9.46 27.04
N LYS A 464 7.28 -10.13 28.19
CA LYS A 464 8.34 -11.16 28.35
C LYS A 464 8.16 -12.37 27.43
N MET A 465 6.91 -12.71 27.12
CA MET A 465 6.58 -13.85 26.27
C MET A 465 6.41 -13.46 24.79
N ASN A 466 6.68 -12.21 24.42
CA ASN A 466 6.43 -11.66 23.09
C ASN A 466 4.98 -11.86 22.60
N ILE A 467 4.02 -11.85 23.52
CA ILE A 467 2.60 -11.87 23.19
C ILE A 467 2.17 -10.43 22.90
N PRO A 468 1.64 -10.11 21.71
CA PRO A 468 1.22 -8.76 21.39
C PRO A 468 0.05 -8.34 22.29
N THR A 469 0.08 -7.09 22.73
CA THR A 469 -0.93 -6.52 23.62
C THR A 469 -1.59 -5.30 22.99
N ILE A 470 -2.91 -5.26 23.04
CA ILE A 470 -3.70 -4.04 22.83
C ILE A 470 -4.10 -3.54 24.20
N GLY A 471 -3.87 -2.28 24.51
CA GLY A 471 -4.22 -1.71 25.81
C GLY A 471 -4.88 -0.35 25.68
N ILE A 472 -6.05 -0.19 26.30
CA ILE A 472 -6.63 1.13 26.53
C ILE A 472 -5.77 1.83 27.60
N VAL A 473 -5.12 2.92 27.21
CA VAL A 473 -4.20 3.67 28.06
C VAL A 473 -4.82 5.02 28.43
N ASP A 474 -5.17 5.16 29.69
CA ASP A 474 -5.55 6.45 30.26
C ASP A 474 -4.28 7.26 30.58
N THR A 475 -4.47 8.53 30.88
CA THR A 475 -3.49 9.55 31.21
C THR A 475 -2.53 9.20 32.35
N ASN A 476 -2.87 8.30 33.26
CA ASN A 476 -1.99 7.83 34.34
C ASN A 476 -1.13 6.60 33.97
N CYS A 477 -1.32 6.03 32.77
CA CYS A 477 -0.68 4.79 32.36
C CYS A 477 0.68 5.01 31.67
N ASN A 478 1.56 4.00 31.68
CA ASN A 478 2.77 3.99 30.87
C ASN A 478 2.54 3.13 29.61
N PRO A 479 2.48 3.72 28.39
CA PRO A 479 2.16 3.00 27.17
C PRO A 479 3.31 2.14 26.62
N ASN A 480 4.56 2.33 27.07
CA ASN A 480 5.75 1.77 26.42
C ASN A 480 5.83 0.23 26.39
N LEU A 481 5.17 -0.46 27.33
CA LEU A 481 5.16 -1.93 27.39
C LEU A 481 4.02 -2.55 26.57
N ILE A 482 3.13 -1.72 26.02
CA ILE A 482 1.96 -2.17 25.27
C ILE A 482 2.30 -2.10 23.78
N THR A 483 2.02 -3.17 23.04
CA THR A 483 2.34 -3.25 21.61
C THR A 483 1.49 -2.27 20.79
N TYR A 484 0.21 -2.17 21.12
CA TYR A 484 -0.76 -1.29 20.48
C TYR A 484 -1.49 -0.46 21.55
N PRO A 485 -0.89 0.66 22.00
CA PRO A 485 -1.51 1.53 22.99
C PRO A 485 -2.63 2.34 22.33
N VAL A 486 -3.84 2.28 22.87
CA VAL A 486 -4.98 3.08 22.42
C VAL A 486 -5.29 4.11 23.50
N PRO A 487 -4.99 5.40 23.29
CA PRO A 487 -5.27 6.43 24.28
C PRO A 487 -6.78 6.57 24.47
N GLY A 488 -7.26 6.54 25.71
CA GLY A 488 -8.68 6.66 25.97
C GLY A 488 -9.04 6.42 27.43
N ASN A 489 -10.19 6.95 27.83
CA ASN A 489 -10.77 6.74 29.15
C ASN A 489 -11.06 5.26 29.40
N ASP A 490 -10.56 4.70 30.50
CA ASP A 490 -10.78 3.31 30.91
C ASP A 490 -11.67 3.15 32.16
N ASP A 491 -12.17 4.26 32.73
CA ASP A 491 -13.04 4.28 33.91
C ASP A 491 -14.53 4.33 33.55
N SER A 492 -14.88 5.08 32.50
CA SER A 492 -16.28 5.33 32.14
C SER A 492 -16.97 4.05 31.63
N PRO A 493 -18.11 3.61 32.21
CA PRO A 493 -18.86 2.46 31.70
C PRO A 493 -19.29 2.62 30.23
N ALA A 494 -19.57 3.86 29.80
CA ALA A 494 -19.95 4.15 28.42
C ALA A 494 -18.78 3.93 27.44
N ALA A 495 -17.55 4.29 27.84
CA ALA A 495 -16.35 4.05 27.03
C ALA A 495 -16.06 2.55 26.94
N ILE A 496 -16.12 1.83 28.06
CA ILE A 496 -15.90 0.38 28.12
C ILE A 496 -16.93 -0.39 27.29
N GLU A 497 -18.20 0.03 27.34
CA GLU A 497 -19.24 -0.56 26.48
C GLU A 497 -18.95 -0.33 25.00
N LEU A 498 -18.50 0.88 24.62
CA LEU A 498 -18.10 1.16 23.25
C LEU A 498 -16.92 0.27 22.82
N TYR A 499 -15.85 0.16 23.62
CA TYR A 499 -14.71 -0.69 23.30
C TYR A 499 -15.13 -2.15 23.14
N CYS A 500 -15.92 -2.69 24.07
CA CYS A 500 -16.46 -4.05 23.98
C CYS A 500 -17.22 -4.27 22.66
N LYS A 501 -18.10 -3.31 22.30
CA LYS A 501 -18.86 -3.35 21.04
C LYS A 501 -17.96 -3.34 19.82
N LEU A 502 -16.92 -2.50 19.80
CA LEU A 502 -16.00 -2.37 18.67
C LEU A 502 -15.12 -3.61 18.51
N PHE A 503 -14.49 -4.09 19.58
CA PHE A 503 -13.69 -5.32 19.54
C PHE A 503 -14.52 -6.53 19.15
N LYS A 504 -15.75 -6.65 19.68
CA LYS A 504 -16.67 -7.71 19.27
C LYS A 504 -16.94 -7.68 17.77
N LYS A 505 -17.31 -6.53 17.21
CA LYS A 505 -17.56 -6.39 15.77
C LYS A 505 -16.33 -6.74 14.95
N ALA A 506 -15.16 -6.22 15.30
CA ALA A 506 -13.92 -6.49 14.56
C ALA A 506 -13.54 -7.97 14.56
N ILE A 507 -13.62 -8.64 15.71
CA ILE A 507 -13.34 -10.09 15.84
C ILE A 507 -14.34 -10.92 15.03
N LEU A 508 -15.63 -10.60 15.11
CA LEU A 508 -16.65 -11.31 14.34
C LEU A 508 -16.46 -11.13 12.83
N LEU A 509 -16.15 -9.92 12.35
CA LEU A 509 -15.79 -9.67 10.95
C LEU A 509 -14.60 -10.52 10.51
N GLY A 510 -13.56 -10.61 11.34
CA GLY A 510 -12.40 -11.47 11.09
C GLY A 510 -12.78 -12.94 10.92
N LYS A 511 -13.60 -13.46 11.84
CA LYS A 511 -14.08 -14.86 11.81
C LYS A 511 -15.00 -15.14 10.62
N GLU A 512 -15.91 -14.22 10.29
CA GLU A 512 -16.81 -14.34 9.13
C GLU A 512 -16.03 -14.38 7.82
N LYS A 513 -15.06 -13.47 7.63
CA LYS A 513 -14.18 -13.49 6.46
C LYS A 513 -13.40 -14.79 6.32
N ARG A 514 -12.92 -15.34 7.45
CA ARG A 514 -12.24 -16.64 7.43
C ARG A 514 -13.17 -17.77 6.99
N LYS A 515 -14.41 -17.80 7.50
CA LYS A 515 -15.40 -18.81 7.08
C LYS A 515 -15.69 -18.72 5.58
N ALA A 516 -15.86 -17.50 5.06
CA ALA A 516 -16.04 -17.27 3.63
C ALA A 516 -14.82 -17.75 2.83
N HIS A 517 -13.61 -17.50 3.31
CA HIS A 517 -12.36 -17.95 2.70
C HIS A 517 -12.26 -19.48 2.65
N LEU A 518 -12.47 -20.17 3.79
CA LEU A 518 -12.43 -21.64 3.85
C LEU A 518 -13.51 -22.28 2.97
N ALA A 519 -14.71 -21.68 2.90
CA ALA A 519 -15.77 -22.13 2.01
C ALA A 519 -15.37 -22.02 0.53
N SER A 520 -14.58 -21.00 0.16
CA SER A 520 -14.08 -20.82 -1.21
C SER A 520 -12.93 -21.75 -1.60
N GLU A 521 -12.19 -22.28 -0.62
CA GLU A 521 -11.13 -23.28 -0.82
C GLU A 521 -11.67 -24.71 -0.92
N ALA A 522 -12.77 -25.01 -0.23
CA ALA A 522 -13.40 -26.33 -0.22
C ALA A 522 -14.28 -26.61 -1.48
N GLN A 523 -14.60 -25.56 -2.25
CA GLN A 523 -15.28 -25.62 -3.55
C GLN A 523 -14.27 -25.50 -4.68
#